data_AF-A0A2P0QL65-F1
#
_entry.id   AF-A0A2P0QL65-F1
#
_cell.length_a   1.000
_cell.length_b   1.000
_cell.length_c   1.000
_cell.angle_alpha   90.00
_cell.angle_beta   90.00
_cell.angle_gamma   90.00
#
_symmetry.space_group_name_H-M   'P 1'
#
loop_
_entity.id
_entity.type
_entity.pdbx_description
1 polymer ?
#
loop_
_entity_poly.entity_id
_entity_poly.type
_entity_poly.pdbx_seq_one_letter_code
_entity_poly.pdbx_strand_id
1 'polypeptide(L)'
;MPLAESWQTAEIPGPKKASLIIKPDIADAIIRRAKRPIMIVGYGAVEYEVEGIKLIECLIELANKGKIPVVVTASTAREFLNRGFSPAALMPAVDIGNRLTDPAWKGLDGKES
;
A
#
# COMPACT_ATOMS: atom_id res chain seq x y z
N MET A 1 25.10 -6.14 -8.02
CA MET A 1 24.86 -4.96 -7.15
C MET A 1 24.11 -5.44 -5.92
N PRO A 2 24.52 -5.10 -4.68
CA PRO A 2 23.83 -5.58 -3.50
C PRO A 2 22.46 -4.90 -3.37
N LEU A 3 21.40 -5.70 -3.24
CA LEU A 3 19.98 -5.31 -3.23
C LEU A 3 19.54 -4.50 -1.98
N ALA A 4 20.47 -3.97 -1.17
CA ALA A 4 20.19 -3.53 0.20
C ALA A 4 20.78 -2.16 0.59
N GLU A 5 21.12 -1.31 -0.38
CA GLU A 5 21.57 0.06 -0.07
C GLU A 5 20.41 1.04 0.00
N SER A 6 20.29 1.70 1.15
CA SER A 6 19.49 2.92 1.31
C SER A 6 20.20 4.02 0.53
N TRP A 7 19.55 4.59 -0.48
CA TRP A 7 20.10 5.69 -1.27
C TRP A 7 20.10 7.04 -0.52
N GLN A 8 19.54 7.08 0.70
CA GLN A 8 19.64 8.23 1.59
C GLN A 8 20.89 8.10 2.48
N THR A 9 21.92 8.87 2.15
CA THR A 9 23.21 8.94 2.85
C THR A 9 23.15 9.43 4.30
N ALA A 10 21.96 9.84 4.79
CA ALA A 10 21.76 10.37 6.14
C ALA A 10 20.69 9.63 6.97
N GLU A 11 20.02 8.62 6.39
CA GLU A 11 19.17 7.71 7.14
C GLU A 11 20.06 6.56 7.63
N ILE A 12 20.40 6.55 8.92
CA ILE A 12 20.87 5.34 9.60
C ILE A 12 19.62 4.67 10.17
N PRO A 13 18.94 3.78 9.40
CA PRO A 13 17.87 2.99 9.98
C PRO A 13 18.48 2.20 11.15
N GLY A 14 17.71 2.06 12.23
CA GLY A 14 18.11 1.22 13.36
C GLY A 14 18.43 -0.21 12.93
N PRO A 15 18.86 -1.09 13.86
CA PRO A 15 19.33 -2.44 13.52
C PRO A 15 18.27 -3.31 12.80
N LYS A 16 16.99 -2.91 12.84
CA LYS A 16 15.89 -3.59 12.14
C LYS A 16 15.60 -2.90 10.81
N LYS A 17 15.79 -3.65 9.72
CA LYS A 17 15.40 -3.28 8.35
C LYS A 17 14.26 -4.17 7.86
N ALA A 18 13.54 -3.71 6.84
CA ALA A 18 12.53 -4.52 6.17
C ALA A 18 13.17 -5.76 5.52
N SER A 19 12.52 -6.92 5.65
CA SER A 19 12.92 -8.12 4.91
C SER A 19 12.58 -7.96 3.44
N LEU A 20 13.54 -8.27 2.57
CA LEU A 20 13.35 -8.16 1.12
C LEU A 20 12.44 -9.29 0.62
N ILE A 21 11.32 -8.95 0.00
CA ILE A 21 10.43 -9.89 -0.68
C ILE A 21 10.75 -9.85 -2.17
N ILE A 22 11.54 -10.81 -2.65
CA ILE A 22 12.00 -10.86 -4.05
C ILE A 22 11.03 -11.67 -4.93
N LYS A 23 10.39 -12.70 -4.35
CA LYS A 23 9.56 -13.65 -5.10
C LYS A 23 8.08 -13.23 -5.03
N PRO A 24 7.38 -13.07 -6.17
CA PRO A 24 5.95 -12.74 -6.20
C PRO A 24 5.08 -13.72 -5.40
N ASP A 25 5.36 -15.03 -5.47
CA ASP A 25 4.58 -16.05 -4.76
C ASP A 25 4.61 -15.88 -3.24
N ILE A 26 5.70 -15.36 -2.69
CA ILE A 26 5.81 -15.07 -1.26
C ILE A 26 4.91 -13.87 -0.91
N ALA A 27 4.91 -12.83 -1.74
CA ALA A 27 4.04 -11.68 -1.55
C ALA A 27 2.55 -12.07 -1.64
N ASP A 28 2.17 -12.86 -2.65
CA ASP A 28 0.80 -13.36 -2.81
C ASP A 28 0.36 -14.19 -1.60
N ALA A 29 1.21 -15.11 -1.12
CA ALA A 29 0.92 -15.92 0.05
C ALA A 29 0.74 -15.09 1.32
N ILE A 30 1.57 -14.05 1.53
CA ILE A 30 1.45 -13.13 2.68
C ILE A 30 0.13 -12.35 2.60
N ILE A 31 -0.18 -11.78 1.43
CA ILE A 31 -1.40 -10.99 1.22
C ILE A 31 -2.64 -11.87 1.42
N ARG A 32 -2.67 -13.08 0.86
CA ARG A 32 -3.78 -14.03 1.02
C ARG A 32 -3.99 -14.51 2.45
N ARG A 33 -2.91 -14.63 3.22
CA ARG A 33 -2.95 -15.06 4.63
C ARG A 33 -3.41 -13.94 5.56
N ALA A 34 -3.28 -12.67 5.16
CA ALA A 34 -3.74 -11.55 5.95
C ALA A 34 -5.27 -11.61 6.12
N LYS A 35 -5.74 -11.62 7.38
CA LYS A 35 -7.19 -11.66 7.68
C LYS A 35 -7.92 -10.39 7.23
N ARG A 36 -7.27 -9.24 7.40
CA ARG A 36 -7.83 -7.89 7.18
C ARG A 36 -6.78 -6.98 6.52
N PRO A 37 -6.37 -7.24 5.27
CA PRO A 37 -5.36 -6.42 4.60
C PRO A 37 -5.91 -5.02 4.29
N ILE A 38 -5.02 -4.03 4.26
CA ILE A 38 -5.30 -2.67 3.79
C ILE A 38 -4.18 -2.29 2.83
N MET A 39 -4.53 -1.73 1.67
CA MET A 39 -3.57 -1.21 0.72
C MET A 39 -3.53 0.32 0.79
N ILE A 40 -2.38 0.88 1.15
CA ILE A 40 -2.17 2.33 1.23
C ILE A 40 -1.43 2.78 -0.02
N VAL A 41 -2.01 3.73 -0.75
CA VAL A 41 -1.47 4.18 -2.04
C VAL A 41 -1.17 5.67 -2.01
N GLY A 42 0.11 6.00 -2.20
CA GLY A 42 0.62 7.35 -2.35
C GLY A 42 0.72 7.82 -3.80
N TYR A 43 1.18 9.06 -3.99
CA TYR A 43 1.27 9.73 -5.29
C TYR A 43 2.07 9.00 -6.36
N GLY A 44 3.15 8.29 -5.98
CA GLY A 44 3.99 7.56 -6.92
C GLY A 44 3.24 6.53 -7.78
N ALA A 45 2.06 6.05 -7.36
CA ALA A 45 1.23 5.16 -8.17
C ALA A 45 0.81 5.78 -9.52
N VAL A 46 0.76 7.11 -9.62
CA VAL A 46 0.41 7.83 -10.85
C VAL A 46 1.64 8.01 -11.75
N GLU A 47 2.82 8.10 -11.15
CA GLU A 47 4.08 8.41 -11.85
C GLU A 47 4.74 7.17 -12.44
N TYR A 48 4.72 6.05 -11.71
CA TYR A 48 5.48 4.86 -12.08
C TYR A 48 4.75 3.93 -13.04
N GLU A 49 5.56 3.20 -13.80
CA GLU A 49 5.13 2.13 -14.70
C GLU A 49 5.88 0.85 -14.38
N VAL A 50 5.21 -0.28 -14.55
CA VAL A 50 5.77 -1.63 -14.45
C VAL A 50 5.53 -2.30 -15.80
N GLU A 51 6.62 -2.60 -16.52
CA GLU A 51 6.54 -3.25 -17.84
C GLU A 51 5.62 -2.52 -18.84
N GLY A 52 5.60 -1.18 -18.76
CA GLY A 52 4.76 -0.32 -19.63
C GLY A 52 3.30 -0.18 -19.17
N ILE A 53 2.91 -0.79 -18.05
CA ILE A 53 1.59 -0.65 -17.44
C ILE A 53 1.69 0.37 -16.30
N LYS A 54 0.74 1.32 -16.23
CA LYS A 54 0.71 2.30 -15.13
C LYS A 54 0.53 1.58 -13.80
N LEU A 55 1.34 1.92 -12.79
CA LEU A 55 1.30 1.26 -11.48
C LEU A 55 -0.09 1.33 -10.85
N ILE A 56 -0.81 2.45 -11.00
CA ILE A 56 -2.20 2.58 -10.54
C ILE A 56 -3.15 1.52 -11.13
N GLU A 57 -2.95 1.09 -12.37
CA GLU A 57 -3.78 0.06 -13.01
C GLU A 57 -3.50 -1.32 -12.40
N CYS A 58 -2.22 -1.67 -12.22
CA CYS A 58 -1.81 -2.89 -11.54
C CYS A 58 -2.38 -2.95 -10.10
N LEU A 59 -2.35 -1.82 -9.39
CA LEU A 59 -2.87 -1.74 -8.02
C LEU A 59 -4.40 -1.88 -7.98
N ILE A 60 -5.13 -1.27 -8.92
CA ILE A 60 -6.58 -1.43 -9.03
C ILE A 60 -6.93 -2.90 -9.30
N GLU A 61 -6.21 -3.56 -10.22
CA GLU A 61 -6.44 -4.97 -10.52
C GLU A 61 -6.17 -5.88 -9.31
N LEU A 62 -5.07 -5.63 -8.59
CA LEU A 62 -4.73 -6.33 -7.37
C LEU A 62 -5.79 -6.13 -6.28
N ALA A 63 -6.25 -4.90 -6.08
CA ALA A 63 -7.29 -4.58 -5.11
C ALA A 63 -8.59 -5.33 -5.41
N ASN A 64 -9.01 -5.36 -6.68
CA ASN A 64 -10.21 -6.06 -7.12
C ASN A 64 -10.09 -7.58 -6.95
N LYS A 65 -8.96 -8.17 -7.35
CA LYS A 65 -8.70 -9.62 -7.21
C LYS A 65 -8.64 -10.06 -5.75
N GLY A 66 -7.95 -9.27 -4.92
CA GLY A 66 -7.76 -9.55 -3.49
C GLY A 66 -8.89 -9.06 -2.59
N LYS A 67 -9.87 -8.32 -3.14
CA LYS A 67 -10.90 -7.59 -2.37
C LYS A 67 -10.29 -6.75 -1.25
N ILE A 68 -9.20 -6.05 -1.56
CA ILE A 68 -8.41 -5.30 -0.58
C ILE A 68 -8.93 -3.86 -0.55
N PRO A 69 -9.35 -3.34 0.63
CA PRO A 69 -9.72 -1.94 0.76
C PRO A 69 -8.50 -1.05 0.53
N VAL A 70 -8.69 -0.03 -0.31
CA VAL A 70 -7.63 0.91 -0.69
C VAL A 70 -7.82 2.24 0.03
N VAL A 71 -6.78 2.68 0.73
CA VAL A 71 -6.68 4.03 1.29
C VAL A 71 -5.77 4.85 0.40
N VAL A 72 -6.29 5.93 -0.14
CA VAL A 72 -5.53 6.86 -0.99
C VAL A 72 -5.09 8.08 -0.20
N THR A 73 -3.86 8.53 -0.41
CA THR A 73 -3.44 9.85 0.07
C THR A 73 -3.96 10.94 -0.86
N ALA A 74 -4.24 12.13 -0.31
CA ALA A 74 -5.15 13.13 -0.92
C ALA A 74 -4.93 13.41 -2.42
N SER A 75 -3.70 13.42 -2.92
CA SER A 75 -3.40 13.75 -4.32
C SER A 75 -3.79 12.67 -5.34
N THR A 76 -4.05 11.41 -4.95
CA THR A 76 -4.31 10.32 -5.90
C THR A 76 -5.78 9.98 -6.10
N ALA A 77 -6.68 10.46 -5.23
CA ALA A 77 -8.08 10.06 -5.25
C ALA A 77 -8.77 10.31 -6.60
N ARG A 78 -8.47 11.44 -7.26
CA ARG A 78 -9.05 11.78 -8.57
C ARG A 78 -8.65 10.78 -9.64
N GLU A 79 -7.41 10.31 -9.63
CA GLU A 79 -6.88 9.35 -10.61
C GLU A 79 -7.53 7.97 -10.48
N PHE A 80 -7.84 7.54 -9.25
CA PHE A 80 -8.60 6.31 -9.01
C PHE A 80 -10.05 6.44 -9.49
N LEU A 81 -10.71 7.55 -9.17
CA LEU A 81 -12.10 7.79 -9.57
C LEU A 81 -12.26 7.88 -11.10
N ASN A 82 -11.32 8.53 -11.79
CA ASN A 82 -11.31 8.61 -13.26
C ASN A 82 -11.20 7.21 -13.92
N ARG A 83 -10.65 6.23 -13.20
CA ARG A 83 -10.51 4.82 -13.64
C ARG A 83 -11.66 3.94 -13.14
N GLY A 84 -12.73 4.53 -12.62
CA GLY A 84 -13.91 3.78 -12.14
C GLY A 84 -13.67 3.01 -10.85
N PHE A 85 -12.60 3.31 -10.10
CA PHE A 85 -12.32 2.69 -8.83
C PHE A 85 -12.62 3.64 -7.68
N SER A 86 -13.42 3.20 -6.70
CA SER A 86 -13.73 3.96 -5.49
C SER A 86 -12.84 3.50 -4.32
N PRO A 87 -11.90 4.35 -3.86
CA PRO A 87 -11.13 4.05 -2.65
C PRO A 87 -12.04 3.90 -1.42
N ALA A 88 -11.63 3.05 -0.48
CA ALA A 88 -12.35 2.84 0.78
C ALA A 88 -12.25 4.06 1.71
N ALA A 89 -11.13 4.79 1.64
CA ALA A 89 -10.95 6.05 2.37
C ALA A 89 -9.92 6.95 1.68
N LEU A 90 -10.06 8.26 1.92
CA LEU A 90 -9.08 9.28 1.58
C LEU A 90 -8.49 9.82 2.87
N MET A 91 -7.17 9.69 3.04
CA MET A 91 -6.50 10.01 4.29
C MET A 91 -5.02 10.36 4.08
N PRO A 92 -4.48 11.40 4.74
CA PRO A 92 -3.05 11.66 4.73
C PRO A 92 -2.23 10.45 5.22
N ALA A 93 -0.99 10.31 4.73
CA ALA A 93 -0.10 9.21 5.13
C ALA A 93 0.13 9.16 6.65
N VAL A 94 0.27 10.33 7.28
CA VAL A 94 0.45 10.46 8.74
C VAL A 94 -0.79 9.95 9.49
N ASP A 95 -1.97 10.31 9.02
CA ASP A 95 -3.26 9.96 9.62
C ASP A 95 -3.55 8.47 9.58
N ILE A 96 -3.25 7.79 8.46
CA ILE A 96 -3.40 6.34 8.36
C ILE A 96 -2.31 5.63 9.16
N GLY A 97 -1.09 6.17 9.19
CA GLY A 97 0.00 5.67 10.04
C GLY A 97 -0.40 5.64 11.51
N ASN A 98 -0.94 6.75 12.03
CA ASN A 98 -1.41 6.84 13.41
C ASN A 98 -2.49 5.80 13.72
N ARG A 99 -3.46 5.63 12.81
CA ARG A 99 -4.54 4.62 12.97
C ARG A 99 -4.01 3.20 12.98
N LEU A 100 -3.05 2.87 12.12
CA LEU A 100 -2.42 1.54 12.09
C LEU A 100 -1.69 1.17 13.38
N THR A 101 -1.26 2.18 14.16
CA THR A 101 -0.61 1.97 15.45
C THR A 101 -1.56 1.97 16.65
N ASP A 102 -2.83 2.37 16.45
CA ASP A 102 -3.83 2.45 17.51
C ASP A 102 -4.53 1.10 17.71
N PRO A 103 -4.33 0.42 18.86
CA PRO A 103 -4.98 -0.86 19.15
C PRO A 103 -6.50 -0.75 19.30
N ALA A 104 -7.03 0.45 19.59
CA ALA A 104 -8.46 0.68 19.70
C ALA A 104 -9.13 0.92 18.32
N TRP A 105 -8.34 1.07 17.26
CA TRP A 105 -8.88 1.33 15.93
C TRP A 105 -9.55 0.08 15.35
N LYS A 106 -10.84 0.21 15.03
CA LYS A 106 -11.68 -0.88 14.47
C LYS A 106 -11.51 -1.11 12.97
N GLY A 107 -10.49 -0.52 12.35
CA GLY A 107 -10.30 -0.57 10.90
C GLY A 107 -11.31 0.28 10.11
N LEU A 108 -11.31 0.09 8.78
CA LEU A 108 -12.12 0.88 7.85
C LEU A 108 -13.61 0.51 7.83
N ASP A 109 -13.94 -0.73 8.19
CA ASP A 109 -15.31 -1.25 8.24
C ASP A 109 -15.97 -1.10 9.63
N GLY A 110 -15.23 -0.57 10.61
CA GLY A 110 -15.69 -0.40 11.99
C GLY A 110 -15.92 -1.71 12.76
N LYS A 111 -15.51 -2.85 12.20
CA LYS A 111 -15.71 -4.17 12.82
C LYS A 111 -14.48 -4.56 13.64
N GLU A 112 -14.72 -5.15 14.81
CA GLU A 112 -13.66 -5.71 15.64
C GLU A 112 -12.96 -6.89 14.94
N SER A 113 -11.67 -7.04 15.23
CA SER A 113 -10.71 -7.97 14.59
C SER A 113 -10.87 -9.43 14.98
#